data_AF-A0A0P1GLN2-F1
#
_entry.id   AF-A0A0P1GLN2-F1
#
_cell.length_a   1.000
_cell.length_b   1.000
_cell.length_c   1.000
_cell.angle_alpha   90.00
_cell.angle_beta   90.00
_cell.angle_gamma   90.00
#
_symmetry.space_group_name_H-M   'P 1'
#
loop_
_entity.id
_entity.type
_entity.pdbx_description
1 polymer ?
#
loop_
_entity_poly.entity_id
_entity_poly.type
_entity_poly.pdbx_seq_one_letter_code
_entity_poly.pdbx_strand_id
1 'polypeptide(L)'
;MRAVEALFLFLLTGFGLSFLLALGERDWFHCYAHVGTDRPPLPSIWAEGELMLVILETLTPPFGHPMLFVLHFGAGIAFATYWLRHPRRPLLIAYSVFAGLSLFTLLPPSSEHGCDPTGTGGFYTLTFLTLAGITLALAGAYIPKWIQRS
;
A
#
# COMPACT_ATOMS: atom_id res chain seq x y z
N MET A 1 -24.85 -0.91 -4.13
CA MET A 1 -23.69 -0.25 -4.78
C MET A 1 -22.65 0.23 -3.78
N ARG A 2 -22.98 1.02 -2.75
CA ARG A 2 -21.98 1.54 -1.77
C ARG A 2 -21.09 0.48 -1.13
N ALA A 3 -21.65 -0.65 -0.71
CA ALA A 3 -20.88 -1.73 -0.10
C ALA A 3 -19.89 -2.38 -1.09
N VAL A 4 -20.26 -2.48 -2.37
CA VAL A 4 -19.39 -3.01 -3.43
C VAL A 4 -18.23 -2.05 -3.69
N GLU A 5 -18.51 -0.74 -3.79
CA GLU A 5 -17.47 0.29 -3.93
C GLU A 5 -16.53 0.34 -2.72
N ALA A 6 -17.08 0.21 -1.50
CA ALA A 6 -16.28 0.16 -0.28
C ALA A 6 -15.39 -1.09 -0.22
N LEU A 7 -15.92 -2.25 -0.60
CA LEU A 7 -15.14 -3.48 -0.74
C LEU A 7 -14.04 -3.30 -1.78
N PHE A 8 -14.36 -2.70 -2.93
CA PHE A 8 -13.39 -2.40 -3.97
C PHE A 8 -12.27 -1.48 -3.46
N LEU A 9 -12.59 -0.40 -2.74
CA LEU A 9 -11.59 0.48 -2.14
C LEU A 9 -10.70 -0.25 -1.12
N PHE A 10 -11.28 -1.11 -0.29
CA PHE A 10 -10.54 -1.93 0.66
C PHE A 10 -9.55 -2.86 -0.05
N LEU A 11 -10.02 -3.64 -1.04
CA LEU A 11 -9.19 -4.59 -1.77
C LEU A 11 -8.14 -3.89 -2.63
N LEU A 12 -8.52 -2.85 -3.37
CA LEU A 12 -7.60 -2.08 -4.22
C LEU A 12 -6.48 -1.44 -3.40
N THR A 13 -6.80 -0.93 -2.21
CA THR A 13 -5.77 -0.32 -1.35
C THR A 13 -4.82 -1.37 -0.81
N GLY A 14 -5.34 -2.45 -0.23
CA GLY A 14 -4.49 -3.48 0.38
C GLY A 14 -3.60 -4.19 -0.64
N PHE A 15 -4.19 -4.68 -1.73
CA PHE A 15 -3.42 -5.32 -2.80
C PHE A 15 -2.56 -4.32 -3.56
N GLY A 16 -3.03 -3.08 -3.75
CA GLY A 16 -2.25 -2.03 -4.40
C GLY A 16 -0.98 -1.68 -3.63
N LEU A 17 -1.07 -1.50 -2.31
CA LEU A 17 0.12 -1.27 -1.48
C LEU A 17 1.04 -2.49 -1.47
N SER A 18 0.48 -3.70 -1.39
CA SER A 18 1.27 -4.94 -1.42
C SER A 18 2.04 -5.08 -2.73
N PHE A 19 1.37 -4.76 -3.85
CA PHE A 19 1.97 -4.78 -5.18
C PHE A 19 3.02 -3.68 -5.35
N LEU A 20 2.73 -2.46 -4.92
CA LEU A 20 3.68 -1.34 -5.00
C LEU A 20 4.91 -1.56 -4.14
N LEU A 21 4.74 -2.13 -2.95
CA LEU A 21 5.87 -2.50 -2.09
C LEU A 21 6.68 -3.64 -2.72
N ALA A 22 6.03 -4.68 -3.27
CA ALA A 22 6.73 -5.73 -4.00
C ALA A 22 7.50 -5.19 -5.23
N LEU A 23 6.99 -4.14 -5.88
CA LEU A 23 7.69 -3.46 -6.96
C LEU A 23 8.87 -2.60 -6.48
N GLY A 24 8.70 -1.86 -5.39
CA GLY A 24 9.71 -0.92 -4.86
C GLY A 24 10.81 -1.57 -4.03
N GLU A 25 10.46 -2.62 -3.30
CA GLU A 25 11.36 -3.43 -2.46
C GLU A 25 11.37 -4.88 -2.96
N ARG A 26 11.60 -5.09 -4.26
CA ARG A 26 11.77 -6.42 -4.85
C ARG A 26 12.88 -7.26 -4.18
N ASP A 27 13.84 -6.56 -3.57
CA ASP A 27 14.87 -7.15 -2.71
C ASP A 27 14.34 -7.66 -1.36
N TRP A 28 13.20 -7.20 -0.84
CA TRP A 28 12.74 -7.61 0.48
C TRP A 28 12.37 -9.10 0.54
N PHE A 29 11.66 -9.63 -0.46
CA PHE A 29 11.31 -11.05 -0.50
C PHE A 29 12.53 -11.91 -0.85
N HIS A 30 13.35 -11.50 -1.82
CA HIS A 30 14.60 -12.18 -2.14
C HIS A 30 15.63 -12.15 -0.99
N CYS A 31 15.73 -11.06 -0.22
CA CYS A 31 16.63 -10.96 0.94
C CYS A 31 16.05 -11.66 2.19
N TYR A 32 14.74 -11.72 2.35
CA TYR A 32 14.09 -12.51 3.42
C TYR A 32 14.14 -14.02 3.11
N ALA A 33 13.97 -14.42 1.84
CA ALA A 33 13.96 -15.82 1.40
C ALA A 33 15.36 -16.38 1.08
N HIS A 34 16.34 -15.55 0.73
CA HIS A 34 17.74 -15.95 0.52
C HIS A 34 18.64 -15.37 1.61
N VAL A 35 18.74 -16.12 2.71
CA VAL A 35 19.78 -15.94 3.71
C VAL A 35 21.14 -16.28 3.07
N GLY A 36 21.86 -15.26 2.58
CA GLY A 36 23.33 -15.27 2.57
C GLY A 36 24.09 -15.82 1.35
N THR A 37 23.55 -15.82 0.13
CA THR A 37 24.39 -16.10 -1.07
C THR A 37 24.09 -15.17 -2.24
N ASP A 38 25.13 -14.98 -3.06
CA ASP A 38 25.31 -14.02 -4.17
C ASP A 38 24.03 -13.50 -4.84
N ARG A 39 23.91 -12.16 -4.89
CA ARG A 39 22.80 -11.47 -5.55
C ARG A 39 22.96 -11.55 -7.08
N PRO A 40 22.08 -12.24 -7.82
CA PRO A 40 21.99 -12.02 -9.26
C PRO A 40 21.52 -10.58 -9.53
N PRO A 41 21.98 -9.93 -10.62
CA PRO A 41 21.52 -8.60 -11.00
C PRO A 41 20.01 -8.61 -11.25
N LEU A 42 19.31 -7.63 -10.67
CA LEU A 42 17.85 -7.52 -10.71
C LEU A 42 17.32 -7.38 -12.15
N PRO A 43 16.50 -8.31 -12.63
CA PRO A 43 15.74 -8.14 -13.87
C PRO A 43 14.64 -7.07 -13.70
N SER A 44 14.48 -6.21 -14.71
CA SER A 44 13.50 -5.11 -14.69
C SER A 44 12.05 -5.62 -14.80
N ILE A 45 11.06 -4.80 -14.48
CA ILE A 45 9.62 -5.04 -14.75
C ILE A 45 9.26 -5.34 -16.22
N TRP A 46 10.22 -5.17 -17.13
CA TRP A 46 10.11 -5.54 -18.55
C TRP A 46 10.79 -6.87 -18.89
N ALA A 47 11.36 -7.56 -17.91
CA ALA A 47 11.96 -8.87 -18.09
C ALA A 47 10.86 -9.94 -18.18
N GLU A 48 10.94 -10.77 -19.22
CA GLU A 48 9.99 -11.85 -19.46
C GLU A 48 10.06 -12.91 -18.33
N GLY A 49 8.90 -13.28 -17.77
CA GLY A 49 8.76 -14.38 -16.80
C GLY A 49 8.50 -13.97 -15.33
N GLU A 50 8.55 -12.67 -14.99
CA GLU A 50 8.60 -12.25 -13.58
C GLU A 50 7.31 -11.76 -12.95
N LEU A 51 6.26 -11.53 -13.74
CA LEU A 51 4.96 -11.08 -13.24
C LEU A 51 4.38 -12.08 -12.21
N MET A 52 4.64 -13.37 -12.40
CA MET A 52 4.16 -14.42 -11.50
C MET A 52 4.76 -14.32 -10.10
N LEU A 53 6.07 -14.00 -10.00
CA LEU A 53 6.76 -13.83 -8.72
C LEU A 53 6.23 -12.61 -7.97
N VAL A 54 6.07 -11.48 -8.66
CA VAL A 54 5.50 -10.26 -8.08
C VAL A 54 4.07 -10.49 -7.57
N ILE A 55 3.26 -11.24 -8.32
CA ILE A 55 1.91 -11.60 -7.87
C ILE A 55 1.96 -12.50 -6.63
N LEU A 56 2.86 -13.49 -6.59
CA LEU A 56 3.00 -14.38 -5.44
C LEU A 56 3.43 -13.59 -4.19
N GLU A 57 4.38 -12.67 -4.35
CA GLU A 57 4.89 -11.76 -3.31
C GLU A 57 3.90 -10.68 -2.89
N THR A 58 2.94 -10.34 -3.74
CA THR A 58 1.82 -9.45 -3.35
C THR A 58 0.85 -10.17 -2.41
N LEU A 59 0.77 -11.50 -2.50
CA LEU A 59 -0.22 -12.32 -1.79
C LEU A 59 0.32 -12.97 -0.53
N THR A 60 1.63 -13.20 -0.40
CA THR A 60 2.20 -13.91 0.76
C THR A 60 2.42 -13.05 2.02
N PRO A 61 2.93 -11.80 1.96
CA PRO A 61 3.31 -11.06 3.17
C PRO A 61 2.17 -10.45 3.99
N PRO A 62 1.07 -9.89 3.42
CA PRO A 62 0.02 -9.33 4.27
C PRO A 62 -0.74 -10.40 5.04
N PHE A 63 -0.79 -11.64 4.55
CA PHE A 63 -1.56 -12.72 5.20
C PHE A 63 -0.69 -13.62 6.10
N GLY A 64 0.63 -13.54 6.02
CA GLY A 64 1.55 -14.28 6.89
C GLY A 64 1.68 -13.69 8.30
N HIS A 65 1.38 -12.40 8.50
CA HIS A 65 1.47 -11.74 9.82
C HIS A 65 0.35 -10.71 10.03
N PRO A 66 -0.43 -10.77 11.15
CA PRO A 66 -1.56 -9.87 11.37
C PRO A 66 -1.21 -8.38 11.35
N MET A 67 -0.01 -8.01 11.80
CA MET A 67 0.43 -6.62 11.75
C MET A 67 0.65 -6.15 10.31
N LEU A 68 1.22 -7.00 9.44
CA LEU A 68 1.41 -6.66 8.04
C LEU A 68 0.06 -6.55 7.33
N PHE A 69 -0.91 -7.40 7.67
CA PHE A 69 -2.29 -7.24 7.19
C PHE A 69 -2.82 -5.84 7.50
N VAL A 70 -2.71 -5.40 8.76
CA VAL A 70 -3.19 -4.07 9.19
C VAL A 70 -2.45 -2.95 8.45
N LEU A 71 -1.15 -3.10 8.21
CA LEU A 71 -0.36 -2.09 7.51
C LEU A 71 -0.68 -1.98 6.01
N HIS A 72 -1.07 -3.07 5.36
CA HIS A 72 -1.48 -3.02 3.96
C HIS A 72 -2.95 -2.60 3.83
N PHE A 73 -3.83 -3.14 4.66
CA PHE A 73 -5.26 -2.97 4.49
C PHE A 73 -5.87 -1.86 5.36
N GLY A 74 -5.17 -1.35 6.38
CA GLY A 74 -5.72 -0.42 7.38
C GLY A 74 -6.25 0.88 6.78
N ALA A 75 -5.51 1.51 5.87
CA ALA A 75 -5.98 2.68 5.14
C ALA A 75 -7.25 2.35 4.32
N GLY A 76 -7.25 1.21 3.63
CA GLY A 76 -8.40 0.72 2.87
C GLY A 76 -9.64 0.47 3.74
N ILE A 77 -9.46 -0.10 4.94
CA ILE A 77 -10.53 -0.30 5.92
C ILE A 77 -11.13 1.05 6.34
N ALA A 78 -10.29 2.04 6.62
CA ALA A 78 -10.75 3.38 7.01
C ALA A 78 -11.56 4.03 5.89
N PHE A 79 -11.02 4.06 4.66
CA PHE A 79 -11.72 4.59 3.49
C PHE A 79 -13.04 3.87 3.24
N ALA A 80 -13.04 2.54 3.24
CA ALA A 80 -14.25 1.72 3.06
C ALA A 80 -15.31 2.02 4.13
N THR A 81 -14.90 2.12 5.39
CA THR A 81 -15.80 2.39 6.53
C THR A 81 -16.47 3.75 6.37
N TYR A 82 -15.70 4.80 6.09
CA TYR A 82 -16.27 6.14 5.91
C TYR A 82 -17.07 6.26 4.63
N TRP A 83 -16.70 5.53 3.56
CA TRP A 83 -17.42 5.51 2.29
C TRP A 83 -18.88 5.08 2.42
N LEU A 84 -19.17 4.18 3.35
CA LEU A 84 -20.54 3.71 3.59
C LEU A 84 -21.45 4.82 4.13
N ARG A 85 -20.90 5.74 4.94
CA ARG A 85 -21.68 6.67 5.78
C ARG A 85 -21.51 8.16 5.43
N HIS A 86 -20.52 8.53 4.65
CA HIS A 86 -20.16 9.94 4.38
C HIS A 86 -20.30 10.33 2.90
N PRO A 87 -20.34 11.65 2.59
CA PRO A 87 -20.32 12.13 1.21
C PRO A 87 -19.08 11.64 0.45
N ARG A 88 -19.28 11.18 -0.80
CA ARG A 88 -18.22 10.51 -1.58
C ARG A 88 -17.14 11.45 -2.13
N ARG A 89 -17.52 12.66 -2.57
CA ARG A 89 -16.58 13.60 -3.20
C ARG A 89 -15.34 13.93 -2.35
N PRO A 90 -15.46 14.33 -1.07
CA PRO A 90 -14.29 14.61 -0.25
C PRO A 90 -13.46 13.36 0.05
N LEU A 91 -14.11 12.20 0.19
CA LEU A 91 -13.41 10.91 0.34
C LEU A 91 -12.66 10.50 -0.92
N LEU A 92 -13.19 10.76 -2.12
CA LEU A 92 -12.50 10.54 -3.39
C LEU A 92 -11.23 11.38 -3.48
N ILE A 93 -11.33 12.67 -3.14
CA ILE A 93 -10.17 13.57 -3.16
C ILE A 93 -9.10 13.08 -2.19
N ALA A 94 -9.49 12.75 -0.96
CA ALA A 94 -8.58 12.19 0.04
C ALA A 94 -7.94 10.87 -0.41
N TYR A 95 -8.72 10.00 -1.05
CA TYR A 95 -8.24 8.74 -1.60
C TYR A 95 -7.24 8.95 -2.74
N SER A 96 -7.51 9.87 -3.68
CA SER A 96 -6.58 10.19 -4.76
C SER A 96 -5.26 10.76 -4.26
N VAL A 97 -5.30 11.62 -3.22
CA VAL A 97 -4.09 12.12 -2.56
C VAL A 97 -3.30 10.98 -1.93
N PHE A 98 -3.99 10.07 -1.23
CA PHE A 98 -3.38 8.89 -0.64
C PHE A 98 -2.74 7.98 -1.69
N ALA A 99 -3.44 7.70 -2.79
CA ALA A 99 -2.93 6.90 -3.89
C ALA A 99 -1.69 7.54 -4.53
N GLY A 100 -1.71 8.85 -4.77
CA GLY A 100 -0.56 9.60 -5.28
C GLY A 100 0.63 9.55 -4.32
N LEU A 101 0.41 9.71 -3.01
CA LEU A 101 1.46 9.58 -2.00
C LEU A 101 2.05 8.16 -1.98
N SER A 102 1.20 7.14 -2.07
CA SER A 102 1.63 5.74 -2.09
C SER A 102 2.48 5.43 -3.33
N LEU A 103 2.07 5.93 -4.50
CA LEU A 103 2.87 5.81 -5.73
C LEU A 103 4.21 6.54 -5.58
N PHE A 104 4.22 7.78 -5.09
CA PHE A 104 5.46 8.54 -4.95
C PHE A 104 6.46 7.90 -3.97
N THR A 105 5.95 7.28 -2.89
CA THR A 105 6.80 6.71 -1.83
C THR A 105 7.27 5.29 -2.15
N LEU A 106 6.41 4.47 -2.78
CA LEU A 106 6.71 3.06 -3.04
C LEU A 106 7.23 2.81 -4.46
N LEU A 107 7.00 3.70 -5.42
CA LEU A 107 7.55 3.55 -6.76
C LEU A 107 9.01 4.05 -6.77
N PRO A 108 9.99 3.17 -7.05
CA PRO A 108 11.40 3.52 -6.96
C PRO A 108 11.78 4.49 -8.10
N PRO A 109 12.48 5.60 -7.82
CA PRO A 109 12.91 6.55 -8.85
C PRO A 109 14.13 6.07 -9.67
N SER A 110 14.84 5.02 -9.23
CA SER A 110 16.03 4.49 -9.88
C SER A 110 16.24 3.00 -9.60
N SER A 111 16.93 2.29 -10.49
CA SER A 111 17.17 0.84 -10.46
C SER A 111 18.20 0.34 -9.44
N GLU A 112 18.78 1.21 -8.62
CA GLU A 112 19.71 0.81 -7.55
C GLU A 112 18.93 0.50 -6.27
N HIS A 113 18.52 -0.76 -6.15
CA HIS A 113 17.90 -1.25 -4.93
C HIS A 113 18.98 -1.61 -3.91
N GLY A 114 18.98 -0.89 -2.77
CA GLY A 114 19.71 -1.29 -1.58
C GLY A 114 18.86 -2.27 -0.80
N CYS A 115 19.22 -3.55 -0.79
CA CYS A 115 18.57 -4.56 0.03
C CYS A 115 18.56 -4.14 1.51
N ASP A 116 17.35 -4.07 2.10
CA ASP A 116 17.14 -4.00 3.54
C ASP A 116 16.97 -5.42 4.10
N PRO A 117 18.05 -6.05 4.61
CA PRO A 117 18.00 -7.42 5.11
C PRO A 117 17.12 -7.57 6.37
N THR A 118 16.73 -6.45 6.99
CA THR A 118 15.92 -6.43 8.22
C THR A 118 14.45 -6.10 7.96
N GLY A 119 14.10 -5.63 6.74
CA GLY A 119 12.74 -5.24 6.38
C GLY A 119 12.18 -4.05 7.18
N THR A 120 13.05 -3.27 7.82
CA THR A 120 12.69 -2.12 8.64
C THR A 120 12.16 -0.96 7.80
N GLY A 121 12.75 -0.68 6.64
CA GLY A 121 12.38 0.37 5.70
C GLY A 121 10.95 0.19 5.19
N GLY A 122 10.64 -0.97 4.61
CA GLY A 122 9.30 -1.31 4.16
C GLY A 122 8.26 -1.25 5.29
N PHE A 123 8.61 -1.76 6.48
CA PHE A 123 7.74 -1.70 7.65
C PHE A 123 7.42 -0.26 8.10
N TYR A 124 8.43 0.61 8.22
CA TYR A 124 8.23 2.02 8.60
C TYR A 124 7.46 2.78 7.52
N THR A 125 7.75 2.50 6.25
CA THR A 125 7.07 3.13 5.11
C THR A 125 5.58 2.77 5.09
N LEU A 126 5.26 1.48 5.22
CA LEU A 126 3.87 1.03 5.33
C LEU A 126 3.17 1.60 6.58
N THR A 127 3.88 1.69 7.71
CA THR A 127 3.34 2.31 8.94
C THR A 127 2.98 3.77 8.69
N PHE A 128 3.88 4.53 8.07
CA PHE A 128 3.63 5.92 7.69
C PHE A 128 2.43 6.04 6.74
N LEU A 129 2.38 5.23 5.68
CA LEU A 129 1.28 5.24 4.72
C LEU A 129 -0.05 4.86 5.36
N THR A 130 -0.07 3.87 6.26
CA THR A 130 -1.27 3.49 7.00
C THR A 130 -1.83 4.66 7.81
N LEU A 131 -0.97 5.31 8.60
CA LEU A 131 -1.37 6.45 9.41
C LEU A 131 -1.82 7.65 8.56
N ALA A 132 -1.11 7.93 7.47
CA ALA A 132 -1.48 8.98 6.52
C ALA A 132 -2.84 8.70 5.87
N GLY A 133 -3.08 7.46 5.42
CA GLY A 133 -4.33 7.04 4.80
C GLY A 133 -5.52 7.11 5.76
N ILE A 134 -5.36 6.65 7.01
CA ILE A 134 -6.39 6.77 8.05
C ILE A 134 -6.72 8.25 8.31
N THR A 135 -5.69 9.09 8.42
CA THR A 135 -5.86 10.53 8.67
C THR A 135 -6.59 11.22 7.51
N LEU A 136 -6.22 10.91 6.27
CA LEU A 136 -6.87 11.42 5.07
C LEU A 136 -8.33 10.96 4.97
N ALA A 137 -8.61 9.70 5.30
CA ALA A 137 -9.98 9.16 5.32
C ALA A 137 -10.85 9.89 6.36
N LEU A 138 -10.32 10.11 7.57
CA LEU A 138 -10.97 10.89 8.63
C LEU A 138 -11.21 12.34 8.17
N ALA A 139 -10.20 13.00 7.61
CA ALA A 139 -10.28 14.36 7.11
C ALA A 139 -11.38 14.50 6.04
N GLY A 140 -11.37 13.62 5.03
CA GLY A 140 -12.39 13.58 3.98
C GLY A 140 -13.80 13.33 4.52
N ALA A 141 -13.93 12.56 5.60
CA ALA A 141 -15.22 12.25 6.21
C ALA A 141 -15.81 13.43 7.02
N TYR A 142 -14.99 14.22 7.71
CA TYR A 142 -15.46 15.15 8.74
C TYR A 142 -15.19 16.64 8.46
N ILE A 143 -14.13 17.02 7.75
CA ILE A 143 -13.83 18.44 7.45
C ILE A 143 -15.02 19.17 6.81
N PRO A 144 -15.73 18.60 5.80
CA PRO A 144 -16.89 19.28 5.20
C PRO A 144 -18.00 19.57 6.21
N LYS A 145 -18.17 18.72 7.23
CA LYS A 145 -19.18 18.92 8.28
C LYS A 145 -18.78 20.00 9.28
N TRP A 146 -17.48 20.20 9.49
CA TRP A 146 -16.98 21.26 10.36
C TRP A 146 -17.10 22.63 9.71
N ILE A 147 -16.78 22.74 8.41
CA ILE A 147 -16.92 23.99 7.63
C ILE A 147 -18.38 24.45 7.57
N GLN A 148 -19.34 23.52 7.50
CA GLN A 148 -20.77 23.86 7.49
C GLN A 148 -21.32 24.31 8.85
N ARG A 149 -20.55 24.15 9.94
CA ARG A 149 -20.95 24.51 11.32
C ARG A 149 -20.26 25.77 11.84
N SER A 150 -19.23 26.26 11.14
CA SER A 150 -18.52 27.51 11.40
C SER A 150 -19.14 28.66 10.61
#